data_AF-A0A7K4CGK3-F1
#
_entry.id   AF-A0A7K4CGK3-F1
#
_cell.length_a   1.000
_cell.length_b   1.000
_cell.length_c   1.000
_cell.angle_alpha   90.00
_cell.angle_beta   90.00
_cell.angle_gamma   90.00
#
_symmetry.space_group_name_H-M   'P 1'
#
loop_
_entity.id
_entity.type
_entity.pdbx_description
1 polymer ?
#
loop_
_entity_poly.entity_id
_entity_poly.type
_entity_poly.pdbx_seq_one_letter_code
_entity_poly.pdbx_strand_id
1 'polypeptide(L)'
;MVQRSLGFTLMCLIALWAIALPAFGISISCSYGEGEGFVSSSERFDLDRSTSMQNGIAIGSGGISQSLQASGTGTNNMAQSVSGSGYSLQDEIDSQGSLKVSRSSFASAQMAILSQGLAGSGSVNFAVQSNQGSAQAGQEASVAGGALASSQSLSVTAGVSAGQSTQMAGTSGCVVAKATGEENVMSAAGSFFGPGALSAEFVSSAAESASVGGAAAVDGVNWLNDGSFRAISSGSLGMGVSGLRDAGMGLGFFEVRVLNLELRGEQQGGAVSPGATSPSGASSGGGGYDSSYSLTGYRLNRKDAQLQLYLNSKNTPSGLTEESVRDAIAAAANAWDDAAAQNIFADGDAVKVDNSLQVDNPFTSTPVSDGYSVNGWWGLGSSYLGIARWWSNGQLSDGYYSITEADIWYNKDKQWTVDWNTAVGNGFVYDLQSVATHELGHSIGMGDIYSTAYGGTLPSSDPRTSDFEQVMNVYDGPQRALGNGDRTGVQKLYGTPLEEGMYLYVSSYPFV
;
A
#
# COMPACT_ATOMS: atom_id res chain seq x y z
N MET A 1 62.39 12.35 -58.21
CA MET A 1 60.94 12.33 -58.44
C MET A 1 60.59 10.89 -58.81
N VAL A 2 59.90 10.06 -58.03
CA VAL A 2 58.93 10.25 -56.93
C VAL A 2 59.14 9.11 -55.89
N GLN A 3 59.00 9.43 -54.60
CA GLN A 3 59.10 8.56 -53.40
C GLN A 3 58.07 7.41 -53.42
N ARG A 4 58.37 6.14 -53.11
CA ARG A 4 58.63 5.44 -51.80
C ARG A 4 57.51 5.51 -50.74
N SER A 5 56.88 4.35 -50.47
CA SER A 5 56.51 3.71 -49.16
C SER A 5 55.24 2.84 -49.36
N LEU A 6 55.20 1.50 -49.32
CA LEU A 6 55.46 0.53 -48.23
C LEU A 6 54.82 0.90 -46.88
N GLY A 7 53.76 0.17 -46.49
CA GLY A 7 53.14 0.20 -45.15
C GLY A 7 52.25 -1.04 -45.00
N PHE A 8 52.80 -2.20 -44.61
CA PHE A 8 52.91 -2.72 -43.24
C PHE A 8 51.55 -2.93 -42.55
N THR A 9 51.10 -4.19 -42.58
CA THR A 9 50.02 -4.75 -41.77
C THR A 9 50.39 -4.63 -40.30
N LEU A 10 49.67 -3.82 -39.53
CA LEU A 10 49.82 -3.75 -38.08
C LEU A 10 48.64 -4.46 -37.42
N MET A 11 48.88 -5.72 -37.08
CA MET A 11 48.04 -6.51 -36.18
C MET A 11 48.37 -6.04 -34.75
N CYS A 12 47.62 -5.07 -34.23
CA CYS A 12 47.75 -4.61 -32.84
C CYS A 12 47.09 -5.61 -31.89
N LEU A 13 47.88 -6.58 -31.42
CA LEU A 13 47.55 -7.39 -30.25
C LEU A 13 47.88 -6.55 -29.00
N ILE A 14 46.90 -5.80 -28.49
CA ILE A 14 47.04 -5.15 -27.18
C ILE A 14 46.58 -6.14 -26.12
N ALA A 15 47.54 -6.92 -25.60
CA ALA A 15 47.38 -7.65 -24.35
C ALA A 15 47.52 -6.64 -23.19
N LEU A 16 46.43 -5.94 -22.86
CA LEU A 16 46.33 -5.15 -21.64
C LEU A 16 45.94 -6.09 -20.50
N TRP A 17 46.91 -6.39 -19.63
CA TRP A 17 46.65 -6.89 -18.28
C TRP A 17 45.98 -5.76 -17.49
N ALA A 18 44.66 -5.63 -17.63
CA ALA A 18 43.88 -4.81 -16.73
C ALA A 18 43.87 -5.51 -15.36
N ILE A 19 44.43 -4.84 -14.35
CA ILE A 19 44.05 -5.09 -12.96
C ILE A 19 42.53 -4.86 -12.95
N ALA A 20 41.75 -5.93 -12.91
CA ALA A 20 40.30 -5.89 -12.96
C ALA A 20 39.78 -5.24 -11.69
N LEU A 21 39.72 -3.90 -11.70
CA LEU A 21 38.79 -3.19 -10.84
C LEU A 21 37.40 -3.72 -11.21
N PRO A 22 36.60 -4.19 -10.24
CA PRO A 22 35.23 -4.64 -10.54
C PRO A 22 34.50 -3.49 -11.25
N ALA A 23 33.84 -3.78 -12.37
CA ALA A 23 33.04 -2.76 -13.03
C ALA A 23 31.90 -2.36 -12.09
N PHE A 24 31.81 -1.08 -11.76
CA PHE A 24 30.80 -0.56 -10.84
C PHE A 24 29.40 -0.42 -11.48
N GLY A 25 29.28 -0.66 -12.80
CA GLY A 25 28.02 -0.63 -13.53
C GLY A 25 28.21 -0.85 -15.03
N ILE A 26 27.13 -1.19 -15.73
CA ILE A 26 27.08 -1.32 -17.19
C ILE A 26 25.87 -0.51 -17.70
N SER A 27 26.08 0.28 -18.75
CA SER A 27 25.00 0.99 -19.44
C SER A 27 25.07 0.64 -20.93
N ILE A 28 23.92 0.26 -21.50
CA ILE A 28 23.78 -0.11 -22.91
C ILE A 28 22.62 0.70 -23.47
N SER A 29 22.87 1.44 -24.54
CA SER A 29 21.86 2.24 -25.23
C SER A 29 21.90 1.96 -26.73
N CYS A 30 20.71 1.86 -27.33
CA CYS A 30 20.53 1.60 -28.75
C CYS A 30 19.38 2.46 -29.27
N SER A 31 19.52 2.93 -30.51
CA SER A 31 18.48 3.65 -31.23
C SER A 31 18.42 3.15 -32.68
N TYR A 32 17.26 3.33 -33.31
CA TYR A 32 16.99 2.90 -34.67
C TYR A 32 16.24 4.00 -35.41
N GLY A 33 16.54 4.18 -36.70
CA GLY A 33 15.82 5.05 -37.64
C GLY A 33 15.28 4.23 -38.81
N GLU A 34 14.59 4.84 -39.77
CA GLU A 34 13.82 4.17 -40.85
C GLU A 34 14.65 3.36 -41.90
N GLY A 35 15.84 2.87 -41.56
CA GLY A 35 16.70 2.11 -42.46
C GLY A 35 16.33 0.64 -42.61
N GLU A 36 16.59 0.06 -43.78
CA GLU A 36 16.46 -1.38 -44.02
C GLU A 36 17.71 -2.14 -43.55
N GLY A 37 17.53 -3.28 -42.87
CA GLY A 37 18.64 -4.13 -42.44
C GLY A 37 18.32 -4.91 -41.15
N PHE A 38 19.24 -5.80 -40.77
CA PHE A 38 19.20 -6.52 -39.50
C PHE A 38 20.59 -6.51 -38.87
N VAL A 39 20.68 -6.06 -37.62
CA VAL A 39 21.89 -6.08 -36.79
C VAL A 39 21.55 -6.78 -35.49
N SER A 40 22.45 -7.61 -34.99
CA SER A 40 22.30 -8.20 -33.65
C SER A 40 23.63 -8.18 -32.90
N SER A 41 23.56 -7.93 -31.59
CA SER A 41 24.67 -8.05 -30.64
C SER A 41 24.27 -8.98 -29.51
N SER A 42 25.21 -9.77 -29.01
CA SER A 42 25.04 -10.56 -27.80
C SER A 42 26.30 -10.44 -26.96
N GLU A 43 26.12 -10.03 -25.71
CA GLU A 43 27.17 -9.69 -24.77
C GLU A 43 26.96 -10.45 -23.46
N ARG A 44 28.06 -10.87 -22.84
CA ARG A 44 28.07 -11.48 -21.51
C ARG A 44 29.12 -10.79 -20.65
N PHE A 45 28.71 -10.39 -19.46
CA PHE A 45 29.52 -9.74 -18.46
C PHE A 45 29.49 -10.56 -17.18
N ASP A 46 30.63 -11.14 -16.79
CA ASP A 46 30.82 -11.73 -15.47
C ASP A 46 31.56 -10.69 -14.61
N LEU A 47 30.82 -9.97 -13.76
CA LEU A 47 31.31 -8.79 -13.04
C LEU A 47 32.12 -9.17 -11.79
N ASP A 48 31.65 -10.17 -11.06
CA ASP A 48 32.34 -10.80 -9.93
C ASP A 48 31.91 -12.28 -9.80
N ARG A 49 32.24 -12.95 -8.69
CA ARG A 49 31.89 -14.37 -8.49
C ARG A 49 30.38 -14.65 -8.39
N SER A 50 29.60 -13.65 -8.02
CA SER A 50 28.17 -13.71 -7.73
C SER A 50 27.32 -12.91 -8.71
N THR A 51 27.93 -11.99 -9.46
CA THR A 51 27.24 -11.04 -10.33
C THR A 51 27.53 -11.30 -11.80
N SER A 52 26.47 -11.52 -12.59
CA SER A 52 26.58 -11.71 -14.04
C SER A 52 25.42 -11.05 -14.79
N MET A 53 25.68 -10.63 -16.03
CA MET A 53 24.68 -10.10 -16.96
C MET A 53 24.89 -10.69 -18.35
N GLN A 54 23.82 -11.11 -19.01
CA GLN A 54 23.78 -11.48 -20.41
C GLN A 54 22.77 -10.57 -21.10
N ASN A 55 23.16 -9.93 -22.19
CA ASN A 55 22.34 -9.00 -22.94
C ASN A 55 22.38 -9.36 -24.43
N GLY A 56 21.21 -9.47 -25.05
CA GLY A 56 21.06 -9.67 -26.49
C GLY A 56 20.20 -8.55 -27.07
N ILE A 57 20.68 -7.89 -28.11
CA ILE A 57 19.96 -6.82 -28.81
C ILE A 57 19.85 -7.19 -30.28
N ALA A 58 18.66 -7.06 -30.85
CA ALA A 58 18.41 -7.20 -32.28
C ALA A 58 17.70 -5.95 -32.78
N ILE A 59 18.22 -5.36 -33.85
CA ILE A 59 17.67 -4.18 -34.52
C ILE A 59 17.34 -4.60 -35.94
N GLY A 60 16.08 -4.48 -36.34
CA GLY A 60 15.65 -4.79 -37.71
C GLY A 60 14.15 -4.68 -37.89
N SER A 61 13.69 -4.82 -39.14
CA SER A 61 12.27 -4.88 -39.53
C SER A 61 11.35 -3.90 -38.78
N GLY A 62 11.79 -2.64 -38.60
CA GLY A 62 10.98 -1.58 -37.99
C GLY A 62 11.04 -1.48 -36.46
N GLY A 63 11.96 -2.16 -35.77
CA GLY A 63 12.09 -2.04 -34.31
C GLY A 63 13.39 -2.53 -33.70
N ILE A 64 13.45 -2.43 -32.37
CA ILE A 64 14.54 -2.89 -31.50
C ILE A 64 13.96 -3.93 -30.55
N SER A 65 14.58 -5.10 -30.48
CA SER A 65 14.31 -6.13 -29.47
C SER A 65 15.50 -6.27 -28.54
N GLN A 66 15.27 -6.35 -27.23
CA GLN A 66 16.31 -6.62 -26.25
C GLN A 66 15.88 -7.80 -25.37
N SER A 67 16.83 -8.66 -25.01
CA SER A 67 16.68 -9.69 -24.00
C SER A 67 17.81 -9.55 -22.99
N LEU A 68 17.50 -9.64 -21.70
CA LEU A 68 18.48 -9.50 -20.64
C LEU A 68 18.26 -10.58 -19.59
N GLN A 69 19.35 -11.18 -19.10
CA GLN A 69 19.35 -12.00 -17.91
C GLN A 69 20.43 -11.46 -16.98
N ALA A 70 20.09 -11.20 -15.73
CA ALA A 70 21.05 -10.74 -14.74
C ALA A 70 20.86 -11.47 -13.42
N SER A 71 21.95 -11.64 -12.69
CA SER A 71 21.94 -12.13 -11.33
C SER A 71 23.02 -11.43 -10.51
N GLY A 72 22.79 -11.26 -9.22
CA GLY A 72 23.75 -10.64 -8.31
C GLY A 72 23.44 -10.90 -6.85
N THR A 73 24.39 -10.58 -5.98
CA THR A 73 24.20 -10.59 -4.53
C THR A 73 24.66 -9.27 -3.91
N GLY A 74 24.15 -8.93 -2.72
CA GLY A 74 24.45 -7.65 -2.08
C GLY A 74 23.54 -6.55 -2.63
N THR A 75 24.07 -5.36 -2.87
CA THR A 75 23.27 -4.25 -3.41
C THR A 75 23.24 -4.32 -4.93
N ASN A 76 22.05 -4.43 -5.51
CA ASN A 76 21.85 -4.42 -6.94
C ASN A 76 20.87 -3.30 -7.31
N ASN A 77 21.21 -2.53 -8.35
CA ASN A 77 20.33 -1.56 -8.97
C ASN A 77 20.26 -1.86 -10.47
N MET A 78 19.06 -1.85 -11.03
CA MET A 78 18.84 -2.07 -12.45
C MET A 78 17.69 -1.21 -12.93
N ALA A 79 17.93 -0.41 -13.97
CA ALA A 79 16.91 0.40 -14.62
C ALA A 79 16.87 0.11 -16.13
N GLN A 80 15.68 0.11 -16.70
CA GLN A 80 15.47 0.02 -18.16
C GLN A 80 14.44 1.07 -18.59
N SER A 81 14.72 1.72 -19.71
CA SER A 81 13.77 2.60 -20.38
C SER A 81 13.62 2.20 -21.84
N VAL A 82 12.37 2.19 -22.31
CA VAL A 82 12.00 1.94 -23.70
C VAL A 82 11.10 3.07 -24.15
N SER A 83 11.47 3.82 -25.19
CA SER A 83 10.74 5.03 -25.59
C SER A 83 10.66 5.19 -27.10
N GLY A 84 9.59 5.85 -27.55
CA GLY A 84 9.39 6.24 -28.95
C GLY A 84 8.71 7.60 -29.07
N SER A 85 8.18 7.93 -30.24
CA SER A 85 7.49 9.21 -30.47
C SER A 85 6.12 9.21 -29.77
N GLY A 86 6.09 9.66 -28.52
CA GLY A 86 4.85 9.85 -27.74
C GLY A 86 4.57 8.77 -26.70
N TYR A 87 5.50 7.86 -26.43
CA TYR A 87 5.36 6.87 -25.37
C TYR A 87 6.68 6.59 -24.63
N SER A 88 6.56 6.07 -23.41
CA SER A 88 7.69 5.52 -22.65
C SER A 88 7.25 4.36 -21.76
N LEU A 89 8.14 3.37 -21.62
CA LEU A 89 8.12 2.34 -20.60
C LEU A 89 9.35 2.54 -19.72
N GLN A 90 9.16 2.41 -18.41
CA GLN A 90 10.21 2.52 -17.40
C GLN A 90 10.10 1.33 -16.44
N ASP A 91 11.23 0.78 -16.06
CA ASP A 91 11.35 -0.25 -15.05
C ASP A 91 12.58 0.08 -14.19
N GLU A 92 12.42 0.00 -12.88
CA GLU A 92 13.46 0.23 -11.89
C GLU A 92 13.40 -0.88 -10.83
N ILE A 93 14.56 -1.45 -10.50
CA ILE A 93 14.72 -2.46 -9.47
C ILE A 93 15.87 -2.06 -8.55
N ASP A 94 15.58 -2.06 -7.26
CA ASP A 94 16.55 -1.93 -6.19
C ASP A 94 16.47 -3.15 -5.27
N SER A 95 17.61 -3.72 -4.93
CA SER A 95 17.64 -4.84 -3.99
C SER A 95 18.88 -4.85 -3.12
N GLN A 96 18.71 -5.39 -1.92
CA GLN A 96 19.77 -5.79 -1.00
C GLN A 96 19.59 -7.28 -0.68
N GLY A 97 20.50 -8.11 -1.17
CA GLY A 97 20.47 -9.55 -1.04
C GLY A 97 20.64 -10.21 -2.41
N SER A 98 19.99 -11.35 -2.64
CA SER A 98 20.11 -12.04 -3.94
C SER A 98 19.10 -11.47 -4.93
N LEU A 99 19.50 -11.34 -6.18
CA LEU A 99 18.67 -10.88 -7.28
C LEU A 99 18.86 -11.79 -8.49
N LYS A 100 17.76 -12.14 -9.15
CA LYS A 100 17.72 -12.76 -10.46
C LYS A 100 16.62 -12.11 -11.30
N VAL A 101 16.98 -11.70 -12.49
CA VAL A 101 16.12 -10.97 -13.41
C VAL A 101 16.24 -11.57 -14.80
N SER A 102 15.11 -11.77 -15.46
CA SER A 102 15.01 -12.09 -16.89
C SER A 102 14.05 -11.12 -17.55
N ARG A 103 14.47 -10.44 -18.61
CA ARG A 103 13.68 -9.41 -19.29
C ARG A 103 13.68 -9.59 -20.79
N SER A 104 12.60 -9.18 -21.41
CA SER A 104 12.51 -8.98 -22.85
C SER A 104 11.75 -7.69 -23.13
N SER A 105 12.26 -6.88 -24.04
CA SER A 105 11.57 -5.68 -24.50
C SER A 105 11.60 -5.55 -26.01
N PHE A 106 10.61 -4.84 -26.53
CA PHE A 106 10.47 -4.49 -27.94
C PHE A 106 10.04 -3.03 -28.06
N ALA A 107 10.59 -2.31 -29.04
CA ALA A 107 10.23 -0.95 -29.36
C ALA A 107 10.14 -0.76 -30.88
N SER A 108 9.15 -0.01 -31.33
CA SER A 108 8.97 0.42 -32.72
C SER A 108 8.45 1.86 -32.75
N ALA A 109 8.18 2.42 -33.93
CA ALA A 109 7.58 3.75 -34.00
C ALA A 109 6.18 3.84 -33.33
N GLN A 110 5.41 2.75 -33.30
CA GLN A 110 4.01 2.76 -32.85
C GLN A 110 3.74 2.05 -31.52
N MET A 111 4.62 1.15 -31.09
CA MET A 111 4.39 0.34 -29.90
C MET A 111 5.68 0.03 -29.14
N ALA A 112 5.52 -0.24 -27.85
CA ALA A 112 6.55 -0.86 -27.02
C ALA A 112 5.96 -1.90 -26.09
N ILE A 113 6.74 -2.94 -25.80
CA ILE A 113 6.42 -3.98 -24.85
C ILE A 113 7.65 -4.22 -23.97
N LEU A 114 7.42 -4.43 -22.68
CA LEU A 114 8.42 -4.92 -21.75
C LEU A 114 7.80 -6.08 -20.96
N SER A 115 8.53 -7.17 -20.80
CA SER A 115 8.15 -8.28 -19.91
C SER A 115 9.35 -8.66 -19.06
N GLN A 116 9.11 -8.90 -17.78
CA GLN A 116 10.15 -9.26 -16.83
C GLN A 116 9.71 -10.34 -15.86
N GLY A 117 10.62 -11.25 -15.57
CA GLY A 117 10.59 -12.13 -14.42
C GLY A 117 11.65 -11.69 -13.43
N LEU A 118 11.26 -11.57 -12.17
CA LEU A 118 12.09 -11.16 -11.06
C LEU A 118 11.98 -12.22 -9.96
N ALA A 119 13.11 -12.60 -9.38
CA ALA A 119 13.17 -13.31 -8.13
C ALA A 119 14.30 -12.74 -7.29
N GLY A 120 14.04 -12.46 -6.02
CA GLY A 120 15.07 -11.96 -5.11
C GLY A 120 14.80 -12.31 -3.66
N SER A 121 15.83 -12.15 -2.84
CA SER A 121 15.78 -12.36 -1.40
C SER A 121 16.48 -11.23 -0.65
N GLY A 122 16.09 -11.00 0.60
CA GLY A 122 16.49 -9.84 1.39
C GLY A 122 15.45 -8.74 1.25
N SER A 123 15.89 -7.53 0.92
CA SER A 123 15.00 -6.41 0.60
C SER A 123 14.99 -6.20 -0.90
N VAL A 124 13.82 -6.20 -1.53
CA VAL A 124 13.66 -6.04 -2.98
C VAL A 124 12.53 -5.07 -3.23
N ASN A 125 12.76 -4.08 -4.08
CA ASN A 125 11.77 -3.12 -4.56
C ASN A 125 11.82 -3.11 -6.08
N PHE A 126 10.68 -3.04 -6.73
CA PHE A 126 10.60 -2.70 -8.14
C PHE A 126 9.42 -1.80 -8.43
N ALA A 127 9.56 -1.01 -9.48
CA ALA A 127 8.51 -0.18 -10.04
C ALA A 127 8.55 -0.28 -11.57
N VAL A 128 7.40 -0.48 -12.18
CA VAL A 128 7.22 -0.50 -13.63
C VAL A 128 6.14 0.49 -14.02
N GLN A 129 6.36 1.27 -15.07
CA GLN A 129 5.41 2.28 -15.54
C GLN A 129 5.40 2.39 -17.06
N SER A 130 4.21 2.48 -17.64
CA SER A 130 3.95 2.79 -19.03
C SER A 130 3.19 4.11 -19.16
N ASN A 131 3.59 4.93 -20.14
CA ASN A 131 3.00 6.24 -20.40
C ASN A 131 2.78 6.43 -21.91
N GLN A 132 1.62 6.98 -22.29
CA GLN A 132 1.29 7.40 -23.67
C GLN A 132 0.39 8.64 -23.60
N GLY A 133 0.94 9.82 -23.93
CA GLY A 133 0.22 11.08 -23.73
C GLY A 133 -0.11 11.33 -22.25
N SER A 134 -1.39 11.55 -21.94
CA SER A 134 -1.95 11.68 -20.58
C SER A 134 -2.17 10.34 -19.87
N ALA A 135 -2.26 9.24 -20.63
CA ALA A 135 -2.57 7.92 -20.09
C ALA A 135 -1.33 7.28 -19.43
N GLN A 136 -1.52 6.75 -18.22
CA GLN A 136 -0.48 6.08 -17.44
C GLN A 136 -0.99 4.75 -16.85
N ALA A 137 -0.14 3.74 -16.84
CA ALA A 137 -0.37 2.51 -16.07
C ALA A 137 0.94 2.11 -15.39
N GLY A 138 0.90 1.81 -14.10
CA GLY A 138 2.10 1.49 -13.34
C GLY A 138 1.81 0.49 -12.24
N GLN A 139 2.87 -0.17 -11.78
CA GLN A 139 2.84 -1.17 -10.73
C GLN A 139 4.12 -1.12 -9.92
N GLU A 140 3.99 -1.43 -8.64
CA GLU A 140 5.09 -1.46 -7.70
C GLU A 140 4.96 -2.71 -6.85
N ALA A 141 6.09 -3.28 -6.44
CA ALA A 141 6.09 -4.17 -5.30
C ALA A 141 7.40 -4.10 -4.52
N SER A 142 7.28 -4.34 -3.22
CA SER A 142 8.41 -4.38 -2.31
C SER A 142 8.26 -5.48 -1.27
N VAL A 143 9.39 -6.03 -0.84
CA VAL A 143 9.49 -6.92 0.33
C VAL A 143 10.70 -6.50 1.16
N ALA A 144 10.58 -6.60 2.48
CA ALA A 144 11.71 -6.46 3.40
C ALA A 144 12.00 -7.80 4.09
N GLY A 145 13.28 -8.11 4.26
CA GLY A 145 13.73 -9.26 5.05
C GLY A 145 13.13 -10.60 4.61
N GLY A 146 12.97 -10.81 3.31
CA GLY A 146 12.13 -11.88 2.78
C GLY A 146 12.53 -12.40 1.40
N ALA A 147 11.59 -13.00 0.70
CA ALA A 147 11.70 -13.40 -0.70
C ALA A 147 10.56 -12.79 -1.51
N LEU A 148 10.85 -12.41 -2.74
CA LEU A 148 9.87 -11.91 -3.71
C LEU A 148 10.11 -12.59 -5.04
N ALA A 149 9.03 -13.07 -5.66
CA ALA A 149 9.00 -13.52 -7.03
C ALA A 149 7.87 -12.80 -7.76
N SER A 150 8.14 -12.27 -8.94
CA SER A 150 7.15 -11.53 -9.70
C SER A 150 7.35 -11.67 -11.20
N SER A 151 6.26 -11.81 -11.93
CA SER A 151 6.21 -11.71 -13.39
C SER A 151 5.45 -10.44 -13.75
N GLN A 152 6.09 -9.52 -14.47
CA GLN A 152 5.49 -8.25 -14.85
C GLN A 152 5.52 -8.03 -16.36
N SER A 153 4.61 -7.19 -16.82
CA SER A 153 4.52 -6.77 -18.21
C SER A 153 4.07 -5.33 -18.32
N LEU A 154 4.63 -4.59 -19.27
CA LEU A 154 4.17 -3.29 -19.71
C LEU A 154 3.89 -3.33 -21.21
N SER A 155 2.88 -2.60 -21.67
CA SER A 155 2.66 -2.42 -23.09
C SER A 155 2.15 -1.01 -23.40
N VAL A 156 2.63 -0.45 -24.50
CA VAL A 156 1.99 0.67 -25.20
C VAL A 156 1.60 0.18 -26.59
N THR A 157 0.30 0.11 -26.86
CA THR A 157 -0.24 -0.23 -28.19
C THR A 157 -1.36 0.77 -28.57
N ALA A 158 -2.63 0.38 -28.45
CA ALA A 158 -3.80 1.27 -28.57
C ALA A 158 -4.14 2.02 -27.25
N GLY A 159 -3.22 1.96 -26.29
CA GLY A 159 -3.32 2.49 -24.93
C GLY A 159 -2.16 1.96 -24.10
N VAL A 160 -2.13 2.29 -22.81
CA VAL A 160 -1.13 1.79 -21.87
C VAL A 160 -1.69 0.65 -21.03
N SER A 161 -0.86 -0.35 -20.75
CA SER A 161 -1.16 -1.37 -19.75
C SER A 161 0.07 -1.77 -18.95
N ALA A 162 -0.19 -2.26 -17.75
CA ALA A 162 0.76 -2.92 -16.88
C ALA A 162 0.09 -4.15 -16.24
N GLY A 163 0.84 -5.23 -16.04
CA GLY A 163 0.38 -6.47 -15.42
C GLY A 163 1.44 -7.00 -14.47
N GLN A 164 1.05 -7.53 -13.30
CA GLN A 164 1.92 -8.25 -12.38
C GLN A 164 1.22 -9.46 -11.81
N SER A 165 2.02 -10.51 -11.61
CA SER A 165 1.71 -11.62 -10.72
C SER A 165 2.87 -11.74 -9.73
N THR A 166 2.63 -11.34 -8.49
CA THR A 166 3.65 -11.21 -7.44
C THR A 166 3.33 -12.14 -6.29
N GLN A 167 4.34 -12.83 -5.78
CA GLN A 167 4.31 -13.57 -4.53
C GLN A 167 5.48 -13.13 -3.67
N MET A 168 5.23 -12.88 -2.41
CA MET A 168 6.26 -12.47 -1.45
C MET A 168 5.98 -13.02 -0.07
N ALA A 169 7.05 -13.23 0.69
CA ALA A 169 6.98 -13.52 2.12
C ALA A 169 8.18 -12.87 2.80
N GLY A 170 7.97 -12.24 3.94
CA GLY A 170 9.02 -11.46 4.61
C GLY A 170 8.54 -10.87 5.93
N THR A 171 9.24 -9.85 6.41
CA THR A 171 8.85 -9.08 7.61
C THR A 171 7.89 -7.95 7.27
N SER A 172 7.84 -7.55 6.00
CA SER A 172 6.81 -6.69 5.44
C SER A 172 6.83 -6.78 3.92
N GLY A 173 5.75 -6.33 3.29
CA GLY A 173 5.68 -6.23 1.84
C GLY A 173 4.50 -5.41 1.37
N CYS A 174 4.58 -4.97 0.12
CA CYS A 174 3.59 -4.13 -0.54
C CYS A 174 3.50 -4.47 -2.02
N VAL A 175 2.30 -4.39 -2.59
CA VAL A 175 2.01 -4.40 -4.02
C VAL A 175 1.08 -3.24 -4.33
N VAL A 176 1.31 -2.56 -5.45
CA VAL A 176 0.46 -1.48 -5.94
C VAL A 176 0.25 -1.66 -7.44
N ALA A 177 -0.95 -1.34 -7.91
CA ALA A 177 -1.27 -1.12 -9.30
C ALA A 177 -2.05 0.18 -9.46
N LYS A 178 -1.67 1.01 -10.42
CA LYS A 178 -2.27 2.31 -10.69
C LYS A 178 -2.53 2.47 -12.18
N ALA A 179 -3.65 3.09 -12.52
CA ALA A 179 -3.96 3.58 -13.86
C ALA A 179 -4.49 5.01 -13.78
N THR A 180 -4.13 5.83 -14.76
CA THR A 180 -4.60 7.20 -14.92
C THR A 180 -5.02 7.39 -16.36
N GLY A 181 -6.32 7.60 -16.58
CA GLY A 181 -6.91 8.00 -17.85
C GLY A 181 -7.25 9.49 -17.84
N GLU A 182 -7.96 9.93 -18.86
CA GLU A 182 -8.46 11.30 -18.96
C GLU A 182 -9.66 11.53 -18.03
N GLU A 183 -10.52 10.52 -17.87
CA GLU A 183 -11.77 10.64 -17.11
C GLU A 183 -11.65 10.25 -15.63
N ASN A 184 -10.68 9.40 -15.28
CA ASN A 184 -10.56 8.85 -13.93
C ASN A 184 -9.14 8.32 -13.61
N VAL A 185 -8.90 8.14 -12.32
CA VAL A 185 -7.73 7.44 -11.76
C VAL A 185 -8.23 6.23 -10.99
N MET A 186 -7.61 5.07 -11.25
CA MET A 186 -7.86 3.85 -10.48
C MET A 186 -6.57 3.36 -9.83
N SER A 187 -6.70 2.79 -8.63
CA SER A 187 -5.58 2.22 -7.89
C SER A 187 -6.02 1.01 -7.07
N ALA A 188 -5.15 0.02 -6.95
CA ALA A 188 -5.28 -1.08 -6.02
C ALA A 188 -3.96 -1.28 -5.29
N ALA A 189 -4.03 -1.62 -4.00
CA ALA A 189 -2.87 -1.91 -3.21
C ALA A 189 -3.13 -3.03 -2.21
N GLY A 190 -2.07 -3.72 -1.82
CA GLY A 190 -2.07 -4.67 -0.72
C GLY A 190 -0.75 -4.62 0.01
N SER A 191 -0.77 -4.73 1.32
CA SER A 191 0.42 -4.66 2.16
C SER A 191 0.28 -5.49 3.42
N PHE A 192 1.42 -5.82 4.02
CA PHE A 192 1.48 -6.45 5.33
C PHE A 192 2.75 -6.05 6.07
N PHE A 193 2.68 -6.14 7.40
CA PHE A 193 3.81 -6.01 8.30
C PHE A 193 3.80 -7.13 9.34
N GLY A 194 4.98 -7.42 9.87
CA GLY A 194 5.24 -8.64 10.63
C GLY A 194 5.45 -9.82 9.70
N PRO A 195 5.93 -10.97 10.22
CA PRO A 195 6.08 -12.19 9.44
C PRO A 195 4.79 -12.52 8.70
N GLY A 196 4.84 -12.64 7.38
CA GLY A 196 3.64 -12.86 6.58
C GLY A 196 3.94 -13.14 5.12
N ALA A 197 2.88 -13.45 4.39
CA ALA A 197 2.94 -13.63 2.95
C ALA A 197 1.86 -12.81 2.25
N LEU A 198 2.20 -12.31 1.06
CA LEU A 198 1.28 -11.63 0.18
C LEU A 198 1.41 -12.20 -1.23
N SER A 199 0.27 -12.43 -1.88
CA SER A 199 0.21 -12.74 -3.30
C SER A 199 -0.80 -11.83 -3.98
N ALA A 200 -0.44 -11.25 -5.12
CA ALA A 200 -1.35 -10.44 -5.89
C ALA A 200 -1.18 -10.64 -7.38
N GLU A 201 -2.29 -10.57 -8.08
CA GLU A 201 -2.37 -10.47 -9.52
C GLU A 201 -3.11 -9.18 -9.83
N PHE A 202 -2.44 -8.21 -10.45
CA PHE A 202 -3.07 -6.96 -10.83
C PHE A 202 -2.80 -6.64 -12.28
N VAL A 203 -3.84 -6.13 -12.95
CA VAL A 203 -3.75 -5.55 -14.29
C VAL A 203 -4.27 -4.12 -14.20
N SER A 204 -3.47 -3.18 -14.68
CA SER A 204 -3.85 -1.78 -14.80
C SER A 204 -3.75 -1.36 -16.27
N SER A 205 -4.71 -0.59 -16.75
CA SER A 205 -4.72 -0.10 -18.13
C SER A 205 -5.38 1.25 -18.22
N ALA A 206 -4.92 2.09 -19.15
CA ALA A 206 -5.54 3.37 -19.41
C ALA A 206 -5.52 3.72 -20.91
N ALA A 207 -6.62 4.33 -21.33
CA ALA A 207 -6.73 5.10 -22.57
C ALA A 207 -7.53 6.36 -22.21
N GLU A 208 -8.78 6.49 -22.67
CA GLU A 208 -9.71 7.54 -22.22
C GLU A 208 -10.06 7.36 -20.72
N SER A 209 -10.37 6.14 -20.29
CA SER A 209 -10.63 5.82 -18.88
C SER A 209 -9.56 4.85 -18.34
N ALA A 210 -9.27 4.97 -17.04
CA ALA A 210 -8.46 4.05 -16.26
C ALA A 210 -9.26 2.82 -15.84
N SER A 211 -8.59 1.67 -15.81
CA SER A 211 -9.10 0.42 -15.24
C SER A 211 -8.00 -0.27 -14.42
N VAL A 212 -8.38 -0.82 -13.27
CA VAL A 212 -7.56 -1.74 -12.48
C VAL A 212 -8.43 -2.94 -12.09
N GLY A 213 -7.88 -4.15 -12.19
CA GLY A 213 -8.54 -5.39 -11.81
C GLY A 213 -7.57 -6.43 -11.27
N GLY A 214 -8.10 -7.51 -10.70
CA GLY A 214 -7.35 -8.68 -10.26
C GLY A 214 -7.70 -9.16 -8.84
N ALA A 215 -6.70 -9.59 -8.09
CA ALA A 215 -6.85 -10.11 -6.73
C ALA A 215 -5.62 -9.84 -5.86
N ALA A 216 -5.83 -9.73 -4.56
CA ALA A 216 -4.77 -9.68 -3.57
C ALA A 216 -5.14 -10.53 -2.36
N ALA A 217 -4.17 -11.33 -1.92
CA ALA A 217 -4.29 -12.20 -0.78
C ALA A 217 -3.19 -11.93 0.23
N VAL A 218 -3.56 -11.94 1.51
CA VAL A 218 -2.63 -11.90 2.64
C VAL A 218 -2.79 -13.19 3.43
N ASP A 219 -1.69 -13.85 3.75
CA ASP A 219 -1.65 -15.17 4.41
C ASP A 219 -2.60 -16.21 3.80
N GLY A 220 -2.75 -16.18 2.47
CA GLY A 220 -3.62 -17.10 1.73
C GLY A 220 -5.10 -16.75 1.72
N VAL A 221 -5.51 -15.62 2.30
CA VAL A 221 -6.88 -15.12 2.25
C VAL A 221 -7.01 -14.01 1.20
N ASN A 222 -7.91 -14.18 0.23
CA ASN A 222 -8.22 -13.17 -0.79
C ASN A 222 -9.08 -12.03 -0.22
N TRP A 223 -8.46 -10.87 -0.02
CA TRP A 223 -9.13 -9.67 0.49
C TRP A 223 -9.61 -8.73 -0.63
N LEU A 224 -8.92 -8.75 -1.78
CA LEU A 224 -9.41 -8.15 -3.02
C LEU A 224 -9.68 -9.24 -4.05
N ASN A 225 -10.79 -9.13 -4.75
CA ASN A 225 -11.22 -10.03 -5.81
C ASN A 225 -12.07 -9.27 -6.85
N ASP A 226 -12.51 -9.97 -7.91
CA ASP A 226 -13.38 -9.39 -8.96
C ASP A 226 -14.61 -8.67 -8.41
N GLY A 227 -15.18 -9.17 -7.31
CA GLY A 227 -16.30 -8.52 -6.61
C GLY A 227 -15.92 -7.13 -6.09
N SER A 228 -14.77 -7.01 -5.44
CA SER A 228 -14.22 -5.74 -4.96
C SER A 228 -14.04 -4.73 -6.10
N PHE A 229 -13.44 -5.18 -7.22
CA PHE A 229 -13.21 -4.31 -8.38
C PHE A 229 -14.50 -3.90 -9.09
N ARG A 230 -15.46 -4.81 -9.21
CA ARG A 230 -16.78 -4.47 -9.76
C ARG A 230 -17.51 -3.43 -8.90
N ALA A 231 -17.43 -3.56 -7.58
CA ALA A 231 -18.12 -2.66 -6.66
C ALA A 231 -17.67 -1.19 -6.78
N ILE A 232 -16.44 -0.93 -7.21
CA ILE A 232 -15.87 0.42 -7.37
C ILE A 232 -15.69 0.85 -8.83
N SER A 233 -16.09 0.02 -9.79
CA SER A 233 -15.79 0.19 -11.22
C SER A 233 -16.41 1.44 -11.88
N SER A 234 -17.39 2.09 -11.24
CA SER A 234 -18.07 3.27 -11.76
C SER A 234 -18.28 4.33 -10.68
N GLY A 235 -18.13 5.59 -11.05
CA GLY A 235 -18.21 6.71 -10.11
C GLY A 235 -16.92 6.91 -9.31
N SER A 236 -16.96 7.87 -8.39
CA SER A 236 -15.88 8.07 -7.41
C SER A 236 -16.17 7.22 -6.18
N LEU A 237 -15.48 6.09 -6.03
CA LEU A 237 -15.69 5.13 -4.95
C LEU A 237 -14.35 4.58 -4.45
N GLY A 238 -14.29 4.27 -3.16
CA GLY A 238 -13.16 3.61 -2.54
C GLY A 238 -13.62 2.54 -1.56
N MET A 239 -12.81 1.50 -1.42
CA MET A 239 -12.99 0.48 -0.39
C MET A 239 -11.61 0.07 0.11
N GLY A 240 -11.49 -0.15 1.42
CA GLY A 240 -10.31 -0.77 2.01
C GLY A 240 -10.69 -1.78 3.07
N VAL A 241 -9.77 -2.71 3.31
CA VAL A 241 -9.82 -3.68 4.40
C VAL A 241 -8.47 -3.63 5.11
N SER A 242 -8.49 -3.41 6.41
CA SER A 242 -7.30 -3.48 7.27
C SER A 242 -7.58 -4.35 8.48
N GLY A 243 -6.54 -4.83 9.16
CA GLY A 243 -6.76 -5.57 10.39
C GLY A 243 -5.51 -6.11 11.05
N LEU A 244 -5.66 -6.39 12.34
CA LEU A 244 -4.65 -7.00 13.19
C LEU A 244 -4.44 -8.49 12.88
N ARG A 245 -3.18 -8.88 12.73
CA ARG A 245 -2.73 -10.25 12.47
C ARG A 245 -2.06 -10.86 13.70
N ASP A 246 -2.33 -12.14 13.92
CA ASP A 246 -1.61 -12.98 14.88
C ASP A 246 -0.67 -13.94 14.14
N ALA A 247 0.59 -13.52 13.96
CA ALA A 247 1.58 -14.25 13.17
C ALA A 247 2.47 -15.20 14.00
N GLY A 248 2.05 -15.60 15.21
CA GLY A 248 2.67 -16.67 16.01
C GLY A 248 4.08 -16.39 16.60
N MET A 249 4.78 -15.36 16.13
CA MET A 249 6.05 -14.85 16.71
C MET A 249 6.02 -13.31 16.92
N GLY A 250 4.85 -12.71 16.81
CA GLY A 250 4.61 -11.27 16.87
C GLY A 250 3.30 -10.94 16.18
N LEU A 251 2.59 -9.92 16.67
CA LEU A 251 1.40 -9.41 16.03
C LEU A 251 1.81 -8.52 14.84
N GLY A 252 1.05 -8.58 13.75
CA GLY A 252 1.28 -7.83 12.52
C GLY A 252 0.00 -7.13 12.09
N PHE A 253 0.01 -6.51 10.92
CA PHE A 253 -1.21 -5.99 10.29
C PHE A 253 -1.16 -6.23 8.79
N PHE A 254 -2.28 -5.94 8.15
CA PHE A 254 -2.38 -5.85 6.70
C PHE A 254 -3.34 -4.76 6.29
N GLU A 255 -3.17 -4.24 5.09
CA GLU A 255 -4.12 -3.36 4.44
C GLU A 255 -4.26 -3.80 2.97
N VAL A 256 -5.48 -3.88 2.47
CA VAL A 256 -5.75 -3.90 1.05
C VAL A 256 -6.75 -2.83 0.70
N ARG A 257 -6.63 -2.23 -0.48
CA ARG A 257 -7.55 -1.18 -0.90
C ARG A 257 -7.69 -1.10 -2.40
N VAL A 258 -8.82 -0.55 -2.81
CA VAL A 258 -9.12 -0.24 -4.20
C VAL A 258 -9.84 1.12 -4.28
N LEU A 259 -9.46 1.91 -5.28
CA LEU A 259 -9.98 3.25 -5.51
C LEU A 259 -10.33 3.43 -6.99
N ASN A 260 -11.41 4.16 -7.23
CA ASN A 260 -11.75 4.78 -8.50
C ASN A 260 -12.17 6.22 -8.24
N LEU A 261 -11.54 7.19 -8.90
CA LEU A 261 -11.77 8.61 -8.68
C LEU A 261 -11.95 9.29 -10.04
N GLU A 262 -13.11 9.90 -10.26
CA GLU A 262 -13.38 10.67 -11.48
C GLU A 262 -12.60 11.99 -11.46
N LEU A 263 -11.95 12.30 -12.58
CA LEU A 263 -11.28 13.57 -12.80
C LEU A 263 -12.31 14.58 -13.32
N ARG A 264 -12.83 15.42 -12.43
CA ARG A 264 -13.73 16.52 -12.84
C ARG A 264 -12.90 17.67 -13.44
N GLY A 265 -13.36 18.20 -14.57
CA GLY A 265 -12.65 19.16 -15.44
C GLY A 265 -12.31 20.55 -14.87
N GLU A 266 -12.27 20.73 -13.55
CA GLU A 266 -11.70 21.93 -12.93
C GLU A 266 -10.48 21.52 -12.09
N GLN A 267 -9.30 21.96 -12.55
CA GLN A 267 -8.10 21.97 -11.74
C GLN A 267 -8.36 22.73 -10.43
N GLN A 268 -8.61 22.02 -9.34
CA GLN A 268 -8.19 22.50 -8.03
C GLN A 268 -6.73 22.12 -7.86
N GLY A 269 -5.87 23.11 -8.11
CA GLY A 269 -4.48 23.05 -7.70
C GLY A 269 -4.38 22.67 -6.23
N GLY A 270 -3.60 21.63 -5.96
CA GLY A 270 -3.39 21.11 -4.61
C GLY A 270 -4.41 20.07 -4.18
N ALA A 271 -4.78 19.10 -5.03
CA ALA A 271 -5.22 17.82 -4.49
C ALA A 271 -4.08 17.29 -3.61
N VAL A 272 -4.27 17.33 -2.29
CA VAL A 272 -3.48 16.50 -1.38
C VAL A 272 -3.72 15.08 -1.90
N SER A 273 -2.70 14.49 -2.49
CA SER A 273 -2.75 13.09 -2.89
C SER A 273 -3.17 12.31 -1.64
N PRO A 274 -4.11 11.35 -1.73
CA PRO A 274 -4.48 10.54 -0.57
C PRO A 274 -3.19 9.96 0.02
N GLY A 275 -2.83 10.42 1.21
CA GLY A 275 -1.52 10.16 1.77
C GLY A 275 -1.42 10.66 3.19
N ALA A 276 -0.91 9.78 4.06
CA ALA A 276 -0.55 10.10 5.42
C ALA A 276 0.35 11.34 5.46
N THR A 277 -0.15 12.43 6.03
CA THR A 277 0.71 13.53 6.45
C THR A 277 1.31 13.16 7.81
N SER A 278 2.63 12.96 7.85
CA SER A 278 3.41 12.87 9.11
C SER A 278 4.21 14.17 9.31
N PRO A 279 3.77 15.08 10.21
CA PRO A 279 4.56 16.19 10.71
C PRO A 279 5.11 15.92 12.12
N SER A 280 6.19 16.63 12.40
CA SER A 280 6.95 16.67 13.66
C SER A 280 6.24 17.43 14.79
N GLY A 281 6.05 16.74 15.93
CA GLY A 281 6.16 17.23 17.33
C GLY A 281 5.11 18.21 17.89
N ALA A 282 4.50 17.83 19.02
CA ALA A 282 4.25 18.66 20.21
C ALA A 282 3.58 17.81 21.31
N SER A 283 4.27 17.64 22.44
CA SER A 283 3.89 16.73 23.54
C SER A 283 2.70 17.21 24.34
N SER A 284 1.64 16.40 24.39
CA SER A 284 0.58 16.54 25.39
C SER A 284 0.00 15.20 25.85
N GLY A 285 0.33 14.82 27.09
CA GLY A 285 -0.53 14.04 27.98
C GLY A 285 -1.05 12.68 27.48
N GLY A 286 -0.16 11.70 27.43
CA GLY A 286 -0.39 10.31 27.02
C GLY A 286 0.97 9.61 26.83
N GLY A 287 0.97 8.29 26.66
CA GLY A 287 2.21 7.57 26.33
C GLY A 287 2.64 7.77 24.86
N GLY A 288 3.93 7.69 24.59
CA GLY A 288 4.58 7.62 23.27
C GLY A 288 4.82 8.97 22.62
N TYR A 289 5.28 8.96 21.36
CA TYR A 289 5.60 10.20 20.64
C TYR A 289 4.38 10.76 19.88
N ASP A 290 4.15 12.08 19.92
CA ASP A 290 3.02 12.71 19.19
C ASP A 290 3.14 12.59 17.66
N SER A 291 4.35 12.29 17.17
CA SER A 291 4.61 12.02 15.75
C SER A 291 4.31 10.56 15.35
N SER A 292 3.98 9.69 16.31
CA SER A 292 3.71 8.26 16.08
C SER A 292 2.26 8.05 15.63
N TYR A 293 1.91 8.56 14.46
CA TYR A 293 0.61 8.30 13.84
C TYR A 293 0.70 8.25 12.31
N SER A 294 -0.30 7.62 11.69
CA SER A 294 -0.52 7.60 10.24
C SER A 294 -1.98 7.95 9.95
N LEU A 295 -2.25 8.54 8.79
CA LEU A 295 -3.60 8.90 8.33
C LEU A 295 -3.83 8.28 6.96
N THR A 296 -5.02 7.73 6.72
CA THR A 296 -5.31 7.01 5.47
C THR A 296 -5.54 7.95 4.27
N GLY A 297 -5.75 9.24 4.52
CA GLY A 297 -6.25 10.20 3.52
C GLY A 297 -7.78 10.17 3.39
N TYR A 298 -8.46 9.41 4.25
CA TYR A 298 -9.91 9.34 4.36
C TYR A 298 -10.34 9.78 5.74
N ARG A 299 -11.56 10.31 5.86
CA ARG A 299 -12.21 10.57 7.16
C ARG A 299 -13.71 10.69 6.98
N LEU A 300 -14.45 10.71 8.08
CA LEU A 300 -15.85 11.16 8.07
C LEU A 300 -15.89 12.68 7.85
N ASN A 301 -16.29 13.14 6.66
CA ASN A 301 -16.21 14.57 6.32
C ASN A 301 -17.36 15.42 6.88
N ARG A 302 -18.44 14.79 7.37
CA ARG A 302 -19.52 15.50 8.03
C ARG A 302 -19.05 15.96 9.40
N LYS A 303 -19.15 17.26 9.67
CA LYS A 303 -18.95 17.78 11.03
C LYS A 303 -19.93 17.14 12.00
N ASP A 304 -19.44 16.67 13.14
CA ASP A 304 -20.22 15.89 14.12
C ASP A 304 -20.92 14.73 13.40
N ALA A 305 -20.09 13.85 12.82
CA ALA A 305 -20.51 12.80 11.91
C ALA A 305 -21.57 11.89 12.52
N GLN A 306 -21.50 11.65 13.83
CA GLN A 306 -22.45 10.82 14.59
C GLN A 306 -22.63 9.44 13.94
N LEU A 307 -21.51 8.80 13.60
CA LEU A 307 -21.51 7.47 13.01
C LEU A 307 -22.18 6.49 13.99
N GLN A 308 -23.29 5.90 13.56
CA GLN A 308 -24.00 4.90 14.36
C GLN A 308 -23.35 3.54 14.16
N LEU A 309 -22.89 2.94 15.25
CA LEU A 309 -22.44 1.55 15.24
C LEU A 309 -23.60 0.62 15.56
N TYR A 310 -23.59 -0.55 14.92
CA TYR A 310 -24.50 -1.65 15.20
C TYR A 310 -23.72 -2.85 15.68
N LEU A 311 -24.26 -3.61 16.64
CA LEU A 311 -23.69 -4.88 17.08
C LEU A 311 -24.61 -6.01 16.66
N ASN A 312 -24.07 -6.94 15.88
CA ASN A 312 -24.62 -8.27 15.73
C ASN A 312 -23.92 -9.21 16.71
N SER A 313 -24.64 -9.59 17.77
CA SER A 313 -24.15 -10.45 18.84
C SER A 313 -24.21 -11.94 18.50
N LYS A 314 -24.73 -12.32 17.31
CA LYS A 314 -24.66 -13.72 16.86
C LYS A 314 -23.20 -14.15 16.78
N ASN A 315 -22.95 -15.39 17.19
CA ASN A 315 -21.62 -16.00 17.24
C ASN A 315 -20.63 -15.34 18.23
N THR A 316 -21.10 -14.49 19.15
CA THR A 316 -20.28 -14.01 20.27
C THR A 316 -19.62 -15.20 21.00
N PRO A 317 -18.29 -15.21 21.19
CA PRO A 317 -17.58 -16.29 21.87
C PRO A 317 -18.07 -16.54 23.30
N SER A 318 -17.98 -17.78 23.75
CA SER A 318 -18.32 -18.16 25.12
C SER A 318 -17.42 -17.41 26.12
N GLY A 319 -18.02 -16.74 27.10
CA GLY A 319 -17.31 -15.92 28.09
C GLY A 319 -17.59 -14.42 27.97
N LEU A 320 -18.19 -13.99 26.86
CA LEU A 320 -18.70 -12.63 26.68
C LEU A 320 -20.24 -12.63 26.67
N THR A 321 -20.83 -11.57 27.21
CA THR A 321 -22.27 -11.28 27.07
C THR A 321 -22.49 -10.19 26.03
N GLU A 322 -23.66 -10.17 25.39
CA GLU A 322 -24.04 -9.10 24.45
C GLU A 322 -23.84 -7.70 25.05
N GLU A 323 -24.27 -7.51 26.30
CA GLU A 323 -24.08 -6.26 27.04
C GLU A 323 -22.60 -5.91 27.19
N SER A 324 -21.76 -6.86 27.62
CA SER A 324 -20.33 -6.61 27.79
C SER A 324 -19.62 -6.27 26.47
N VAL A 325 -20.05 -6.87 25.35
CA VAL A 325 -19.51 -6.60 24.01
C VAL A 325 -19.93 -5.20 23.56
N ARG A 326 -21.22 -4.88 23.68
CA ARG A 326 -21.75 -3.56 23.36
C ARG A 326 -21.01 -2.47 24.14
N ASP A 327 -20.85 -2.66 25.45
CA ASP A 327 -20.24 -1.66 26.33
C ASP A 327 -18.75 -1.50 26.05
N ALA A 328 -18.03 -2.58 25.72
CA ALA A 328 -16.62 -2.52 25.32
C ALA A 328 -16.43 -1.75 24.01
N ILE A 329 -17.28 -1.98 23.01
CA ILE A 329 -17.23 -1.25 21.72
C ILE A 329 -17.63 0.22 21.91
N ALA A 330 -18.64 0.50 22.75
CA ALA A 330 -19.03 1.87 23.07
C ALA A 330 -17.90 2.62 23.81
N ALA A 331 -17.20 1.97 24.74
CA ALA A 331 -16.04 2.54 25.40
C ALA A 331 -14.87 2.80 24.42
N ALA A 332 -14.71 1.94 23.40
CA ALA A 332 -13.73 2.16 22.34
C ALA A 332 -14.07 3.36 21.45
N ALA A 333 -15.35 3.54 21.08
CA ALA A 333 -15.83 4.71 20.36
C ALA A 333 -15.63 6.01 21.17
N ASN A 334 -16.00 5.99 22.45
CA ASN A 334 -15.83 7.14 23.35
C ASN A 334 -14.36 7.56 23.51
N ALA A 335 -13.41 6.61 23.49
CA ALA A 335 -11.99 6.94 23.57
C ALA A 335 -11.52 7.86 22.41
N TRP A 336 -12.11 7.70 21.22
CA TRP A 336 -11.86 8.55 20.06
C TRP A 336 -12.60 9.89 20.15
N ASP A 337 -13.88 9.88 20.54
CA ASP A 337 -14.68 11.10 20.74
C ASP A 337 -14.06 12.02 21.80
N ASP A 338 -13.61 11.46 22.93
CA ASP A 338 -12.96 12.20 24.02
C ASP A 338 -11.66 12.92 23.57
N ALA A 339 -11.03 12.45 22.50
CA ALA A 339 -9.80 13.03 21.97
C ALA A 339 -10.03 14.05 20.83
N ALA A 340 -11.26 14.17 20.33
CA ALA A 340 -11.62 15.00 19.19
C ALA A 340 -12.52 16.19 19.59
N ALA A 341 -12.50 17.27 18.79
CA ALA A 341 -13.39 18.42 18.98
C ALA A 341 -14.83 18.19 18.50
N GLN A 342 -15.15 16.98 18.05
CA GLN A 342 -16.39 16.62 17.37
C GLN A 342 -16.85 15.25 17.85
N ASN A 343 -18.16 15.05 17.79
CA ASN A 343 -18.74 13.73 18.06
C ASN A 343 -18.67 12.90 16.77
N ILE A 344 -17.65 12.05 16.69
CA ILE A 344 -17.37 11.16 15.57
C ILE A 344 -18.41 10.04 15.57
N PHE A 345 -18.69 9.45 16.73
CA PHE A 345 -19.70 8.42 16.92
C PHE A 345 -21.00 9.00 17.51
N ALA A 346 -22.08 8.21 17.46
CA ALA A 346 -23.39 8.65 17.95
C ALA A 346 -23.43 8.80 19.48
N ASP A 347 -23.98 9.91 19.98
CA ASP A 347 -24.07 10.17 21.43
C ASP A 347 -25.14 9.32 22.13
N GLY A 348 -24.87 8.94 23.39
CA GLY A 348 -25.83 8.32 24.32
C GLY A 348 -26.22 6.87 24.01
N ASP A 349 -26.14 6.44 22.75
CA ASP A 349 -26.37 5.07 22.28
C ASP A 349 -25.48 4.75 21.08
N ALA A 350 -24.16 4.89 21.28
CA ALA A 350 -23.14 4.72 20.24
C ALA A 350 -23.24 3.35 19.53
N VAL A 351 -23.66 2.30 20.24
CA VAL A 351 -23.75 0.93 19.75
C VAL A 351 -25.15 0.36 19.95
N LYS A 352 -25.89 0.20 18.85
CA LYS A 352 -27.22 -0.43 18.83
C LYS A 352 -27.12 -1.92 18.55
N VAL A 353 -27.69 -2.75 19.41
CA VAL A 353 -27.80 -4.19 19.13
C VAL A 353 -28.87 -4.40 18.05
N ASP A 354 -28.47 -4.91 16.90
CA ASP A 354 -29.38 -5.33 15.84
C ASP A 354 -28.86 -6.61 15.16
N ASN A 355 -29.45 -7.74 15.53
CA ASN A 355 -29.08 -9.05 15.00
C ASN A 355 -29.65 -9.33 13.60
N SER A 356 -30.42 -8.42 13.02
CA SER A 356 -30.87 -8.49 11.62
C SER A 356 -29.81 -7.98 10.65
N LEU A 357 -29.04 -6.97 11.06
CA LEU A 357 -27.85 -6.49 10.36
C LEU A 357 -26.70 -7.47 10.57
N GLN A 358 -25.88 -7.70 9.55
CA GLN A 358 -24.75 -8.63 9.65
C GLN A 358 -23.58 -8.08 8.88
N VAL A 359 -22.38 -8.26 9.44
CA VAL A 359 -21.16 -8.20 8.65
C VAL A 359 -21.20 -9.30 7.58
N ASP A 360 -20.72 -9.01 6.38
CA ASP A 360 -20.71 -9.98 5.28
C ASP A 360 -19.71 -11.13 5.53
N ASN A 361 -19.67 -12.15 4.65
CA ASN A 361 -18.67 -13.21 4.76
C ASN A 361 -17.37 -12.73 4.10
N PRO A 362 -16.34 -12.36 4.88
CA PRO A 362 -15.16 -11.68 4.36
C PRO A 362 -14.37 -12.50 3.32
N PHE A 363 -14.61 -13.81 3.22
CA PHE A 363 -13.90 -14.71 2.32
C PHE A 363 -14.61 -14.99 0.99
N THR A 364 -15.94 -14.86 0.95
CA THR A 364 -16.71 -15.37 -0.20
C THR A 364 -17.80 -14.44 -0.69
N SER A 365 -18.26 -13.45 0.09
CA SER A 365 -19.25 -12.51 -0.42
C SER A 365 -18.60 -11.52 -1.38
N THR A 366 -19.43 -11.02 -2.30
CA THR A 366 -19.08 -9.78 -3.00
C THR A 366 -19.29 -8.64 -2.01
N PRO A 367 -18.27 -7.79 -1.76
CA PRO A 367 -18.43 -6.63 -0.90
C PRO A 367 -19.53 -5.71 -1.42
N VAL A 368 -20.39 -5.23 -0.53
CA VAL A 368 -21.45 -4.26 -0.82
C VAL A 368 -21.43 -3.19 0.26
N SER A 369 -21.68 -1.93 -0.12
CA SER A 369 -21.98 -0.87 0.83
C SER A 369 -23.49 -0.80 1.06
N ASP A 370 -23.92 -0.88 2.32
CA ASP A 370 -25.34 -0.98 2.70
C ASP A 370 -25.85 0.17 3.60
N GLY A 371 -24.96 1.09 3.95
CA GLY A 371 -25.21 2.26 4.79
C GLY A 371 -25.10 1.99 6.29
N TYR A 372 -24.74 0.78 6.71
CA TYR A 372 -24.59 0.40 8.11
C TYR A 372 -23.13 0.18 8.48
N SER A 373 -22.79 0.44 9.74
CA SER A 373 -21.48 0.17 10.31
C SER A 373 -21.59 -0.90 11.36
N VAL A 374 -21.44 -2.16 10.94
CA VAL A 374 -21.79 -3.34 11.75
C VAL A 374 -20.54 -3.94 12.37
N ASN A 375 -20.62 -4.18 13.67
CA ASN A 375 -19.66 -4.95 14.45
C ASN A 375 -20.20 -6.37 14.59
N GLY A 376 -19.40 -7.37 14.22
CA GLY A 376 -19.85 -8.76 14.24
C GLY A 376 -18.72 -9.78 14.42
N TRP A 377 -19.11 -11.04 14.59
CA TRP A 377 -18.19 -12.14 14.87
C TRP A 377 -18.13 -13.13 13.70
N TRP A 378 -16.91 -13.45 13.26
CA TRP A 378 -16.70 -14.42 12.21
C TRP A 378 -15.48 -15.31 12.49
N GLY A 379 -15.46 -16.50 11.91
CA GLY A 379 -14.30 -17.40 12.03
C GLY A 379 -13.22 -16.94 11.08
N LEU A 380 -12.16 -16.30 11.60
CA LEU A 380 -11.05 -15.79 10.80
C LEU A 380 -9.82 -16.70 10.83
N GLY A 381 -9.93 -17.89 11.43
CA GLY A 381 -8.83 -18.84 11.55
C GLY A 381 -7.79 -18.37 12.56
N SER A 382 -6.53 -18.80 12.41
CA SER A 382 -5.48 -18.47 13.37
C SER A 382 -4.81 -17.12 13.12
N SER A 383 -4.91 -16.55 11.92
CA SER A 383 -4.00 -15.47 11.47
C SER A 383 -4.48 -14.06 11.79
N TYR A 384 -5.74 -13.87 12.19
CA TYR A 384 -6.34 -12.54 12.35
C TYR A 384 -6.97 -12.36 13.73
N LEU A 385 -7.01 -11.14 14.26
CA LEU A 385 -7.68 -10.80 15.52
C LEU A 385 -8.95 -9.98 15.27
N GLY A 386 -8.80 -8.87 14.55
CA GLY A 386 -9.85 -7.95 14.14
C GLY A 386 -9.59 -7.51 12.71
N ILE A 387 -10.65 -7.11 12.02
CA ILE A 387 -10.60 -6.59 10.65
C ILE A 387 -11.64 -5.49 10.52
N ALA A 388 -11.27 -4.36 9.93
CA ALA A 388 -12.17 -3.29 9.53
C ALA A 388 -12.26 -3.19 8.01
N ARG A 389 -13.48 -3.03 7.47
CA ARG A 389 -13.71 -2.62 6.08
C ARG A 389 -14.37 -1.28 6.07
N TRP A 390 -13.82 -0.33 5.31
CA TRP A 390 -14.42 0.99 5.13
C TRP A 390 -14.80 1.21 3.67
N TRP A 391 -15.82 2.05 3.47
CA TRP A 391 -16.24 2.53 2.16
C TRP A 391 -16.11 4.04 2.06
N SER A 392 -15.79 4.52 0.87
CA SER A 392 -15.74 5.94 0.54
C SER A 392 -16.57 6.25 -0.70
N ASN A 393 -17.24 7.39 -0.67
CA ASN A 393 -17.97 7.94 -1.82
C ASN A 393 -17.08 8.85 -2.71
N GLY A 394 -15.76 8.84 -2.49
CA GLY A 394 -14.80 9.62 -3.25
C GLY A 394 -14.94 11.15 -3.17
N GLN A 395 -15.83 11.67 -2.30
CA GLN A 395 -15.97 13.12 -2.12
C GLN A 395 -14.80 13.67 -1.30
N LEU A 396 -14.07 14.62 -1.88
CA LEU A 396 -12.94 15.28 -1.25
C LEU A 396 -13.39 16.53 -0.48
N SER A 397 -13.04 16.64 0.80
CA SER A 397 -13.24 17.82 1.65
C SER A 397 -12.04 18.02 2.56
N ASP A 398 -11.48 19.23 2.56
CA ASP A 398 -10.25 19.63 3.26
C ASP A 398 -9.07 18.64 3.07
N GLY A 399 -8.94 18.08 1.87
CA GLY A 399 -7.87 17.15 1.53
C GLY A 399 -8.11 15.69 1.93
N TYR A 400 -9.32 15.34 2.44
CA TYR A 400 -9.67 13.97 2.81
C TYR A 400 -10.89 13.46 2.04
N TYR A 401 -10.84 12.19 1.61
CA TYR A 401 -11.97 11.52 0.98
C TYR A 401 -12.99 11.04 2.03
N SER A 402 -14.28 11.18 1.75
CA SER A 402 -15.32 10.89 2.74
C SER A 402 -15.51 9.39 2.92
N ILE A 403 -15.28 8.89 4.13
CA ILE A 403 -15.80 7.60 4.58
C ILE A 403 -17.32 7.73 4.72
N THR A 404 -18.06 6.67 4.38
CA THR A 404 -19.52 6.61 4.50
C THR A 404 -20.00 5.59 5.51
N GLU A 405 -19.25 4.50 5.69
CA GLU A 405 -19.55 3.42 6.62
C GLU A 405 -18.28 2.60 6.87
N ALA A 406 -18.29 1.83 7.96
CA ALA A 406 -17.29 0.82 8.22
C ALA A 406 -17.82 -0.38 9.02
N ASP A 407 -17.52 -1.58 8.54
CA ASP A 407 -17.83 -2.84 9.20
C ASP A 407 -16.61 -3.39 9.93
N ILE A 408 -16.81 -4.07 11.05
CA ILE A 408 -15.75 -4.68 11.86
C ILE A 408 -16.06 -6.14 12.16
N TRP A 409 -15.12 -7.02 11.79
CA TRP A 409 -15.14 -8.44 12.13
C TRP A 409 -14.18 -8.72 13.27
N TYR A 410 -14.68 -9.30 14.34
CA TYR A 410 -13.87 -9.89 15.40
C TYR A 410 -13.72 -11.39 15.19
N ASN A 411 -12.51 -11.93 15.40
CA ASN A 411 -12.26 -13.34 15.19
C ASN A 411 -12.85 -14.21 16.29
N LYS A 412 -13.95 -14.90 16.03
CA LYS A 412 -14.60 -15.80 17.00
C LYS A 412 -13.75 -17.02 17.38
N ASP A 413 -12.72 -17.33 16.60
CA ASP A 413 -11.83 -18.49 16.82
C ASP A 413 -10.75 -18.20 17.88
N LYS A 414 -10.67 -16.95 18.36
CA LYS A 414 -9.77 -16.51 19.44
C LYS A 414 -10.48 -16.49 20.79
N GLN A 415 -9.69 -16.47 21.87
CA GLN A 415 -10.22 -16.27 23.21
C GLN A 415 -10.28 -14.78 23.53
N TRP A 416 -11.43 -14.33 24.02
CA TRP A 416 -11.68 -12.91 24.28
C TRP A 416 -12.07 -12.66 25.72
N THR A 417 -11.79 -11.45 26.19
CA THR A 417 -12.24 -10.94 27.48
C THR A 417 -12.54 -9.45 27.41
N VAL A 418 -13.36 -8.98 28.34
CA VAL A 418 -13.52 -7.56 28.68
C VAL A 418 -12.96 -7.22 30.06
N ASP A 419 -12.42 -8.22 30.77
CA ASP A 419 -11.73 -8.03 32.03
C ASP A 419 -10.24 -7.77 31.79
N TRP A 420 -9.79 -6.57 32.18
CA TRP A 420 -8.42 -6.11 32.02
C TRP A 420 -7.40 -7.07 32.64
N ASN A 421 -7.67 -7.56 33.85
CA ASN A 421 -6.72 -8.41 34.58
C ASN A 421 -6.53 -9.76 33.91
N THR A 422 -7.61 -10.32 33.35
CA THR A 422 -7.57 -11.55 32.56
C THR A 422 -6.69 -11.37 31.31
N ALA A 423 -6.79 -10.24 30.62
CA ALA A 423 -6.02 -9.99 29.41
C ALA A 423 -4.52 -9.73 29.69
N VAL A 424 -4.19 -8.93 30.71
CA VAL A 424 -2.78 -8.67 31.09
C VAL A 424 -2.07 -9.95 31.56
N GLY A 425 -2.80 -10.86 32.21
CA GLY A 425 -2.24 -12.11 32.75
C GLY A 425 -2.10 -13.24 31.73
N ASN A 426 -2.58 -13.08 30.49
CA ASN A 426 -2.68 -14.18 29.54
C ASN A 426 -2.46 -13.72 28.09
N GLY A 427 -1.28 -14.00 27.53
CA GLY A 427 -0.91 -13.66 26.15
C GLY A 427 -1.71 -14.37 25.04
N PHE A 428 -2.71 -15.18 25.38
CA PHE A 428 -3.60 -15.85 24.43
C PHE A 428 -5.08 -15.45 24.58
N VAL A 429 -5.39 -14.49 25.47
CA VAL A 429 -6.73 -13.96 25.69
C VAL A 429 -6.72 -12.47 25.38
N TYR A 430 -7.44 -12.08 24.33
CA TYR A 430 -7.41 -10.73 23.79
C TYR A 430 -8.47 -9.84 24.45
N ASP A 431 -8.08 -8.61 24.76
CA ASP A 431 -8.97 -7.58 25.28
C ASP A 431 -9.82 -6.98 24.15
N LEU A 432 -11.14 -7.17 24.22
CA LEU A 432 -12.06 -6.73 23.17
C LEU A 432 -12.06 -5.21 22.99
N GLN A 433 -12.06 -4.44 24.08
CA GLN A 433 -12.07 -2.97 23.97
C GLN A 433 -10.83 -2.48 23.25
N SER A 434 -9.65 -3.02 23.56
CA SER A 434 -8.40 -2.63 22.92
C SER A 434 -8.41 -2.90 21.41
N VAL A 435 -8.83 -4.09 20.99
CA VAL A 435 -8.95 -4.41 19.56
C VAL A 435 -10.02 -3.55 18.90
N ALA A 436 -11.18 -3.35 19.53
CA ALA A 436 -12.22 -2.47 19.01
C ALA A 436 -11.74 -1.02 18.85
N THR A 437 -10.93 -0.50 19.79
CA THR A 437 -10.34 0.84 19.69
C THR A 437 -9.44 0.95 18.47
N HIS A 438 -8.59 -0.05 18.22
CA HIS A 438 -7.74 -0.11 17.03
C HIS A 438 -8.57 -0.14 15.73
N GLU A 439 -9.49 -1.09 15.60
CA GLU A 439 -10.27 -1.27 14.37
C GLU A 439 -11.20 -0.08 14.09
N LEU A 440 -11.77 0.55 15.13
CA LEU A 440 -12.54 1.79 14.99
C LEU A 440 -11.67 2.97 14.54
N GLY A 441 -10.37 2.97 14.85
CA GLY A 441 -9.43 3.95 14.33
C GLY A 441 -9.39 3.96 12.80
N HIS A 442 -9.36 2.76 12.18
CA HIS A 442 -9.43 2.64 10.72
C HIS A 442 -10.73 3.19 10.15
N SER A 443 -11.85 2.93 10.82
CA SER A 443 -13.19 3.41 10.45
C SER A 443 -13.30 4.94 10.41
N ILE A 444 -12.39 5.65 11.10
CA ILE A 444 -12.39 7.12 11.18
C ILE A 444 -11.19 7.75 10.46
N GLY A 445 -10.37 6.96 9.76
CA GLY A 445 -9.28 7.48 8.94
C GLY A 445 -7.87 7.42 9.57
N MET A 446 -7.74 6.80 10.74
CA MET A 446 -6.41 6.49 11.31
C MET A 446 -5.81 5.30 10.56
N GLY A 447 -4.55 5.45 10.14
CA GLY A 447 -3.77 4.36 9.56
C GLY A 447 -2.94 3.65 10.61
N ASP A 448 -2.56 2.40 10.34
CA ASP A 448 -1.52 1.72 11.10
C ASP A 448 -0.24 2.56 11.10
N ILE A 449 0.42 2.68 12.26
CA ILE A 449 1.60 3.54 12.42
C ILE A 449 2.77 3.11 11.52
N TYR A 450 2.79 1.84 11.19
CA TYR A 450 3.76 1.20 10.31
C TYR A 450 3.47 1.38 8.83
N SER A 451 2.31 1.92 8.45
CA SER A 451 1.95 2.16 7.06
C SER A 451 2.57 3.47 6.56
N THR A 452 2.92 3.50 5.27
CA THR A 452 3.19 4.74 4.55
C THR A 452 1.98 5.13 3.72
N ALA A 453 1.94 6.38 3.29
CA ALA A 453 0.90 6.94 2.42
C ALA A 453 0.52 6.05 1.21
N TYR A 454 1.48 5.30 0.67
CA TYR A 454 1.32 4.47 -0.52
C TYR A 454 1.09 2.98 -0.24
N GLY A 455 0.73 2.62 1.00
CA GLY A 455 0.60 1.21 1.41
C GLY A 455 1.95 0.51 1.58
N GLY A 456 3.05 1.27 1.63
CA GLY A 456 4.35 0.74 2.02
C GLY A 456 4.43 0.55 3.53
N THR A 457 5.50 -0.08 4.01
CA THR A 457 5.77 -0.21 5.44
C THR A 457 6.96 0.64 5.85
N LEU A 458 6.93 1.21 7.05
CA LEU A 458 8.08 1.87 7.65
C LEU A 458 9.26 0.90 7.78
N PRO A 459 10.51 1.40 7.65
CA PRO A 459 11.69 0.57 7.90
C PRO A 459 11.71 0.14 9.37
N SER A 460 12.19 -1.08 9.66
CA SER A 460 12.26 -1.62 11.04
C SER A 460 13.13 -0.81 12.01
N SER A 461 13.93 0.13 11.51
CA SER A 461 14.71 1.06 12.33
C SER A 461 13.93 2.31 12.76
N ASP A 462 12.73 2.54 12.23
CA ASP A 462 11.92 3.71 12.58
C ASP A 462 11.38 3.54 14.01
N PRO A 463 11.57 4.51 14.93
CA PRO A 463 11.19 4.37 16.34
C PRO A 463 9.69 4.14 16.55
N ARG A 464 8.86 4.58 15.59
CA ARG A 464 7.41 4.32 15.59
C ARG A 464 7.09 2.83 15.54
N THR A 465 8.00 2.02 14.99
CA THR A 465 7.81 0.57 14.86
C THR A 465 7.85 -0.18 16.20
N SER A 466 8.22 0.50 17.28
CA SER A 466 8.32 -0.04 18.64
C SER A 466 7.55 0.80 19.68
N ASP A 467 6.74 1.76 19.23
CA ASP A 467 5.94 2.64 20.10
C ASP A 467 4.60 1.99 20.43
N PHE A 468 4.65 0.92 21.24
CA PHE A 468 3.47 0.17 21.67
C PHE A 468 2.59 0.93 22.68
N GLU A 469 2.87 2.21 22.94
CA GLU A 469 1.96 3.06 23.71
C GLU A 469 0.81 3.61 22.84
N GLN A 470 0.87 3.42 21.52
CA GLN A 470 -0.19 3.79 20.58
C GLN A 470 -1.12 2.62 20.27
N VAL A 471 -2.42 2.86 20.24
CA VAL A 471 -3.45 1.86 19.90
C VAL A 471 -3.40 1.48 18.43
N MET A 472 -3.01 2.40 17.54
CA MET A 472 -2.82 2.15 16.10
C MET A 472 -1.48 1.44 15.78
N ASN A 473 -0.83 0.92 16.81
CA ASN A 473 0.33 0.05 16.72
C ASN A 473 -0.10 -1.43 16.70
N VAL A 474 0.85 -2.37 16.59
CA VAL A 474 0.54 -3.78 16.77
C VAL A 474 0.13 -3.99 18.22
N TYR A 475 -0.87 -4.84 18.41
CA TYR A 475 -1.31 -5.21 19.75
C TYR A 475 -0.15 -5.92 20.48
N ASP A 476 0.16 -5.49 21.70
CA ASP A 476 1.17 -6.13 22.56
C ASP A 476 0.60 -6.47 23.94
N GLY A 477 -0.67 -6.15 24.14
CA GLY A 477 -1.43 -6.34 25.37
C GLY A 477 -2.64 -5.40 25.40
N PRO A 478 -3.36 -5.35 26.52
CA PRO A 478 -4.49 -4.43 26.68
C PRO A 478 -4.08 -2.96 26.57
N GLN A 479 -4.70 -2.25 25.62
CA GLN A 479 -4.45 -0.86 25.24
C GLN A 479 -5.81 -0.15 25.03
N ARG A 480 -6.43 0.32 26.12
CA ARG A 480 -7.76 0.96 26.09
C ARG A 480 -7.72 2.49 25.98
N ALA A 481 -6.54 3.09 26.11
CA ALA A 481 -6.35 4.53 26.11
C ALA A 481 -5.51 4.93 24.89
N LEU A 482 -5.91 6.02 24.23
CA LEU A 482 -5.16 6.57 23.11
C LEU A 482 -3.81 7.12 23.56
N GLY A 483 -2.77 6.72 22.83
CA GLY A 483 -1.44 7.31 22.95
C GLY A 483 -1.39 8.72 22.38
N ASN A 484 -0.26 9.39 22.57
CA ASN A 484 -0.03 10.77 22.11
C ASN A 484 -0.15 10.94 20.60
N GLY A 485 0.41 9.99 19.85
CA GLY A 485 0.32 9.94 18.39
C GLY A 485 -1.13 9.75 17.94
N ASP A 486 -1.84 8.79 18.52
CA ASP A 486 -3.25 8.53 18.21
C ASP A 486 -4.11 9.80 18.41
N ARG A 487 -3.95 10.46 19.57
CA ARG A 487 -4.63 11.73 19.90
C ARG A 487 -4.28 12.81 18.88
N THR A 488 -3.00 12.96 18.56
CA THR A 488 -2.55 13.96 17.58
C THR A 488 -3.13 13.70 16.19
N GLY A 489 -3.18 12.44 15.76
CA GLY A 489 -3.76 12.05 14.48
C GLY A 489 -5.25 12.34 14.40
N VAL A 490 -6.03 11.89 15.40
CA VAL A 490 -7.49 12.14 15.41
C VAL A 490 -7.80 13.64 15.51
N GLN A 491 -6.99 14.42 16.24
CA GLN A 491 -7.15 15.88 16.31
C GLN A 491 -6.81 16.58 15.00
N LYS A 492 -5.94 16.01 14.16
CA LYS A 492 -5.72 16.53 12.80
C LYS A 492 -6.90 16.25 11.88
N LEU A 493 -7.57 15.13 12.07
CA LEU A 493 -8.76 14.77 11.30
C LEU A 493 -9.98 15.58 11.74
N TYR A 494 -10.17 15.77 13.05
CA TYR A 494 -11.43 16.22 13.65
C TYR A 494 -11.31 17.45 14.57
N GLY A 495 -10.11 18.01 14.76
CA GLY A 495 -9.85 19.16 15.60
C GLY A 495 -9.51 18.81 17.06
N THR A 496 -8.83 19.73 17.75
CA THR A 496 -8.48 19.60 19.18
C THR A 496 -9.66 20.01 20.07
N PRO A 497 -10.06 19.19 21.07
CA PRO A 497 -11.06 19.58 22.05
C PRO A 497 -10.72 20.92 22.69
N LEU A 498 -11.73 21.76 22.95
CA LEU A 498 -11.52 22.97 23.73
C LEU A 498 -11.30 22.57 25.19
N GLU A 499 -10.16 22.93 25.79
CA GLU A 499 -9.95 22.72 27.22
C GLU A 499 -11.03 23.47 28.01
N GLU A 500 -11.76 22.76 28.88
CA GLU A 500 -12.68 23.37 29.83
C GLU A 500 -11.90 24.34 30.75
N GLY A 501 -12.05 25.64 30.49
CA GLY A 501 -11.51 26.70 31.36
C GLY A 501 -10.77 27.83 30.66
N MET A 502 -10.47 27.74 29.36
CA MET A 502 -9.83 28.86 28.65
C MET A 502 -10.87 29.86 28.15
N TYR A 503 -11.40 30.69 29.06
CA TYR A 503 -12.13 31.89 28.69
C TYR A 503 -11.21 32.80 27.88
N LEU A 504 -11.52 32.98 26.59
CA LEU A 504 -10.93 34.01 25.74
C LEU A 504 -11.17 35.38 26.39
N TYR A 505 -10.16 35.92 27.07
CA TYR A 505 -10.07 37.34 27.37
C TYR A 505 -9.84 38.07 26.05
N VAL A 506 -10.93 38.42 25.37
CA VAL A 506 -10.89 39.41 24.29
C VAL A 506 -10.62 40.76 24.95
N SER A 507 -9.35 41.14 25.04
CA SER A 507 -8.94 42.49 25.34
C SER A 507 -9.36 43.38 24.17
N SER A 508 -10.48 44.06 24.33
CA SER A 508 -10.91 45.15 23.47
C SER A 508 -9.99 46.35 23.70
N TYR A 509 -9.02 46.55 22.81
CA TYR A 509 -8.41 47.87 22.63
C TYR A 509 -9.21 48.65 21.57
N PRO A 510 -9.72 49.83 21.89
CA PRO A 510 -10.42 50.67 20.92
C PRO A 510 -9.40 51.30 19.97
N PHE A 511 -9.77 51.34 18.70
CA PHE A 511 -9.08 52.08 17.65
C PHE A 511 -8.87 53.56 18.03
N VAL A 512 -7.63 54.03 17.87
CA VAL A 512 -7.32 55.42 17.45
C VAL A 512 -6.28 55.34 16.35
#